data_AF-A0A928X836-F1
#
_entry.id   AF-A0A928X836-F1
#
_cell.length_a   1.000
_cell.length_b   1.000
_cell.length_c   1.000
_cell.angle_alpha   90.00
_cell.angle_beta   90.00
_cell.angle_gamma   90.00
#
_symmetry.space_group_name_H-M   'P 1'
#
loop_
_entity.id
_entity.type
_entity.pdbx_description
1 polymer ?
#
loop_
_entity_poly.entity_id
_entity_poly.type
_entity_poly.pdbx_seq_one_letter_code
_entity_poly.pdbx_strand_id
1 'polypeptide(L)'
;MSLAETAKSLAPEDPNVSDTLGWIYYKKGVYMKAISLLRESVEKEPDNPVIRYHLGMAYYRKGDAALAERELKKALGLKGDFQGSKEAREALGSLK
;
A
#
# COMPACT_ATOMS: atom_id res chain seq x y z
N MET A 1 12.43 -16.17 -9.12
CA MET A 1 12.24 -14.70 -9.12
C MET A 1 10.97 -14.38 -9.88
N SER A 2 10.13 -13.50 -9.35
CA SER A 2 8.98 -12.98 -10.10
C SER A 2 9.37 -11.81 -11.00
N LEU A 3 8.59 -11.51 -12.03
CA LEU A 3 8.83 -10.37 -12.92
C LEU A 3 8.95 -9.05 -12.14
N ALA A 4 8.16 -8.87 -11.08
CA ALA A 4 8.22 -7.70 -10.22
C ALA A 4 9.51 -7.60 -9.38
N GLU A 5 10.08 -8.73 -8.97
CA GLU A 5 11.39 -8.76 -8.29
C GLU A 5 12.52 -8.37 -9.26
N THR A 6 12.45 -8.85 -10.50
CA THR A 6 13.39 -8.42 -11.56
C THR A 6 13.24 -6.93 -11.86
N ALA A 7 12.00 -6.42 -11.97
CA ALA A 7 11.74 -5.01 -12.18
C ALA A 7 12.34 -4.15 -11.05
N LYS A 8 12.19 -4.57 -9.79
CA LYS A 8 12.80 -3.88 -8.64
C LYS A 8 14.32 -3.90 -8.69
N SER A 9 14.92 -4.99 -9.19
CA SER A 9 16.37 -5.05 -9.38
C SER A 9 16.87 -4.09 -10.46
N LEU A 10 16.08 -3.84 -11.50
CA LEU A 10 16.44 -2.96 -12.62
C LEU A 10 16.13 -1.48 -12.33
N ALA A 11 15.09 -1.24 -11.54
CA ALA A 11 14.64 0.10 -11.15
C ALA A 11 14.43 0.14 -9.62
N PRO A 12 15.51 0.09 -8.82
CA PRO A 12 15.42 0.02 -7.37
C PRO A 12 14.80 1.27 -6.76
N GLU A 13 14.83 2.39 -7.47
CA GLU A 13 14.36 3.67 -6.96
C GLU A 13 12.94 4.04 -7.40
N ASP A 14 12.31 3.23 -8.27
CA ASP A 14 11.00 3.55 -8.83
C ASP A 14 9.86 3.25 -7.81
N PRO A 15 9.07 4.26 -7.41
CA PRO A 15 7.96 4.07 -6.49
C PRO A 15 6.87 3.15 -7.04
N ASN A 16 6.60 3.15 -8.34
CA ASN A 16 5.56 2.32 -8.96
C ASN A 16 5.95 0.84 -8.97
N VAL A 17 7.24 0.56 -9.17
CA VAL A 17 7.77 -0.81 -9.08
C VAL A 17 7.70 -1.32 -7.64
N SER A 18 8.04 -0.46 -6.68
CA SER A 18 7.96 -0.77 -5.25
C SER A 18 6.52 -1.00 -4.81
N ASP A 19 5.57 -0.19 -5.29
CA ASP A 19 4.15 -0.36 -5.05
C ASP A 19 3.63 -1.70 -5.59
N THR A 20 3.92 -1.97 -6.86
CA THR A 20 3.50 -3.21 -7.54
C THR A 20 4.02 -4.44 -6.81
N LEU A 21 5.32 -4.47 -6.49
CA LEU A 21 5.92 -5.60 -5.78
C LEU A 21 5.37 -5.71 -4.35
N GLY A 22 5.17 -4.59 -3.67
CA GLY A 22 4.55 -4.53 -2.36
C GLY A 22 3.13 -5.10 -2.35
N TRP A 23 2.31 -4.73 -3.34
CA TRP A 23 0.96 -5.23 -3.51
C TRP A 23 0.92 -6.73 -3.82
N ILE A 24 1.87 -7.24 -4.61
CA ILE A 24 2.03 -8.68 -4.84
C ILE A 24 2.31 -9.41 -3.52
N TYR A 25 3.23 -8.89 -2.68
CA TYR A 25 3.49 -9.50 -1.38
C TYR A 25 2.28 -9.43 -0.43
N TYR A 26 1.51 -8.34 -0.49
CA TYR A 26 0.24 -8.24 0.24
C TYR A 26 -0.73 -9.35 -0.16
N LYS A 27 -0.95 -9.54 -1.48
CA LYS A 27 -1.84 -10.59 -1.99
C LYS A 27 -1.35 -12.01 -1.64
N LYS A 28 -0.03 -12.18 -1.44
CA LYS A 28 0.57 -13.43 -0.96
C LYS A 28 0.51 -13.61 0.57
N GLY A 29 -0.04 -12.67 1.32
CA GLY A 29 -0.09 -12.72 2.78
C GLY A 29 1.22 -12.34 3.48
N VAL A 30 2.23 -11.88 2.73
CA VAL A 30 3.57 -11.54 3.26
C VAL A 30 3.61 -10.06 3.66
N TYR A 31 2.79 -9.69 4.64
CA TYR A 31 2.47 -8.30 4.95
C TYR A 31 3.67 -7.46 5.39
N MET A 32 4.64 -8.03 6.11
CA MET A 32 5.84 -7.27 6.52
C MET A 32 6.69 -6.82 5.32
N LYS A 33 6.86 -7.69 4.31
CA LYS A 33 7.56 -7.32 3.07
C LYS A 33 6.77 -6.30 2.26
N ALA A 34 5.45 -6.47 2.19
CA ALA A 34 4.56 -5.52 1.54
C ALA A 34 4.71 -4.13 2.16
N ILE A 35 4.62 -4.02 3.49
CA ILE A 35 4.76 -2.75 4.22
C ILE A 35 6.11 -2.09 3.92
N SER A 36 7.21 -2.85 3.91
CA SER A 36 8.54 -2.28 3.64
C SER A 36 8.61 -1.59 2.27
N LEU A 37 8.12 -2.25 1.23
CA LEU A 37 8.14 -1.73 -0.14
C LEU A 37 7.13 -0.61 -0.36
N LEU A 38 5.94 -0.74 0.22
CA LEU A 38 4.89 0.26 0.13
C LEU A 38 5.25 1.54 0.88
N ARG A 39 5.97 1.42 2.01
CA ARG A 39 6.53 2.60 2.70
C ARG A 39 7.53 3.36 1.83
N GLU A 40 8.46 2.65 1.19
CA GLU A 40 9.41 3.27 0.26
C GLU A 40 8.67 4.03 -0.86
N SER A 41 7.61 3.41 -1.39
CA SER A 41 6.78 4.02 -2.42
C SER A 41 6.04 5.27 -1.92
N VAL A 42 5.43 5.23 -0.73
CA VAL A 42 4.77 6.39 -0.10
C VAL A 42 5.76 7.52 0.24
N GLU A 43 7.00 7.19 0.60
CA GLU A 43 8.03 8.19 0.90
C GLU A 43 8.40 9.01 -0.36
N LYS A 44 8.31 8.41 -1.55
CA LYS A 44 8.60 9.05 -2.84
C LYS A 44 7.37 9.71 -3.47
N GLU A 45 6.20 9.11 -3.33
CA GLU A 45 4.92 9.64 -3.82
C GLU A 45 3.89 9.78 -2.70
N PRO A 46 4.06 10.75 -1.79
CA PRO A 46 3.18 10.90 -0.64
C PRO A 46 1.75 11.29 -1.02
N ASP A 47 1.49 11.86 -2.20
CA ASP A 47 0.15 12.31 -2.57
C ASP A 47 -0.57 11.34 -3.53
N ASN A 48 -0.04 10.12 -3.68
CA ASN A 48 -0.68 9.07 -4.47
C ASN A 48 -1.68 8.28 -3.62
N PRO A 49 -3.00 8.37 -3.90
CA PRO A 49 -4.01 7.70 -3.09
C PRO A 49 -3.95 6.17 -3.18
N VAL A 50 -3.54 5.61 -4.32
CA VAL A 50 -3.46 4.16 -4.53
C VAL A 50 -2.36 3.54 -3.66
N ILE A 51 -1.18 4.15 -3.65
CA ILE A 51 -0.04 3.66 -2.87
C ILE A 51 -0.35 3.73 -1.35
N ARG A 52 -0.94 4.86 -0.90
CA ARG A 52 -1.39 4.99 0.49
C ARG A 52 -2.45 3.94 0.86
N TYR A 53 -3.38 3.68 -0.04
CA TYR A 53 -4.38 2.63 0.15
C TYR A 53 -3.72 1.26 0.30
N HIS A 54 -2.81 0.87 -0.60
CA HIS A 54 -2.09 -0.39 -0.50
C HIS A 54 -1.35 -0.51 0.83
N LEU A 55 -0.65 0.55 1.27
CA LEU A 55 0.04 0.56 2.56
C LEU A 55 -0.94 0.40 3.72
N GLY A 56 -2.06 1.12 3.69
CA GLY A 56 -3.13 1.02 4.69
C GLY A 56 -3.71 -0.38 4.79
N MET A 57 -3.98 -1.04 3.66
CA MET A 57 -4.45 -2.42 3.63
C MET A 57 -3.41 -3.41 4.16
N ALA A 58 -2.12 -3.19 3.87
CA ALA A 58 -1.06 -4.03 4.39
C ALA A 58 -0.94 -3.93 5.92
N TYR A 59 -1.07 -2.74 6.49
CA TYR A 59 -1.17 -2.57 7.94
C TYR A 59 -2.45 -3.20 8.51
N TYR A 60 -3.59 -3.02 7.84
CA TYR A 60 -4.86 -3.61 8.26
C TYR A 60 -4.76 -5.12 8.40
N ARG A 61 -4.19 -5.80 7.39
CA ARG A 61 -4.04 -7.25 7.39
C ARG A 61 -2.95 -7.77 8.32
N LYS A 62 -1.97 -6.93 8.66
CA LYS A 62 -0.98 -7.23 9.72
C LYS A 62 -1.57 -7.07 11.13
N GLY A 63 -2.67 -6.34 11.29
CA GLY A 63 -3.28 -6.03 12.58
C GLY A 63 -2.82 -4.71 13.21
N ASP A 64 -2.05 -3.89 12.47
CA ASP A 64 -1.60 -2.57 12.93
C ASP A 64 -2.69 -1.52 12.72
N ALA A 65 -3.76 -1.59 13.50
CA ALA A 65 -4.97 -0.78 13.36
C ALA A 65 -4.70 0.74 13.25
N ALA A 66 -3.86 1.29 14.11
CA ALA A 66 -3.54 2.72 14.13
C ALA A 66 -2.84 3.19 12.83
N LEU A 67 -1.94 2.37 12.29
CA LEU A 67 -1.24 2.70 11.03
C LEU A 67 -2.16 2.50 9.83
N ALA A 68 -2.98 1.46 9.85
CA ALA A 68 -4.00 1.22 8.83
C ALA A 68 -4.97 2.41 8.72
N GLU A 69 -5.52 2.84 9.86
CA GLU A 69 -6.45 3.96 9.93
C GLU A 69 -5.83 5.24 9.34
N ARG A 70 -4.60 5.55 9.76
CA ARG A 70 -3.89 6.73 9.28
C ARG A 70 -3.72 6.73 7.76
N GLU A 71 -3.23 5.65 7.18
CA GLU A 71 -2.96 5.61 5.73
C GLU A 71 -4.24 5.54 4.90
N LEU A 72 -5.25 4.79 5.34
CA LEU A 72 -6.54 4.71 4.64
C LEU A 72 -7.29 6.05 4.69
N LYS A 73 -7.27 6.77 5.83
CA LYS A 73 -7.83 8.13 5.91
C LYS A 73 -7.12 9.10 4.98
N LYS A 74 -5.78 9.03 4.91
CA LYS A 74 -5.02 9.87 3.96
C LYS A 74 -5.36 9.52 2.51
N ALA A 75 -5.41 8.24 2.16
CA ALA A 75 -5.78 7.80 0.82
C ALA A 75 -7.15 8.37 0.38
N LEU A 76 -8.16 8.28 1.26
CA LEU A 76 -9.51 8.79 0.99
C LEU A 76 -9.65 10.31 1.06
N GLY A 77 -8.71 11.01 1.70
CA GLY A 77 -8.68 12.47 1.76
C GLY A 77 -8.01 13.13 0.55
N LEU A 78 -7.23 12.37 -0.23
CA LEU A 78 -6.61 12.83 -1.47
C LEU A 78 -7.67 12.94 -2.57
N LYS A 79 -7.52 13.94 -3.46
CA LYS A 79 -8.54 14.26 -4.48
C LYS A 79 -8.66 13.13 -5.51
N GLY A 80 -9.89 12.70 -5.76
CA GLY A 80 -10.23 11.74 -6.81
C GLY A 80 -10.62 10.38 -6.25
N ASP A 81 -11.52 9.70 -6.96
CA ASP A 81 -11.77 8.28 -6.70
C ASP A 81 -10.57 7.48 -7.21
N PHE A 82 -10.21 6.41 -6.50
CA PHE A 82 -9.09 5.56 -6.83
C PHE A 82 -9.49 4.10 -6.71
N GLN A 83 -8.78 3.24 -7.43
CA GLN A 83 -9.01 1.80 -7.35
C GLN A 83 -8.77 1.30 -5.93
N GLY A 84 -9.82 0.79 -5.28
CA GLY A 84 -9.75 0.33 -3.89
C GLY A 84 -10.35 1.30 -2.88
N SER A 85 -10.87 2.47 -3.29
CA SER A 85 -11.49 3.43 -2.35
C SER A 85 -12.67 2.83 -1.58
N LYS A 86 -13.45 1.94 -2.20
CA LYS A 86 -14.54 1.22 -1.53
C LYS A 86 -14.01 0.27 -0.45
N GLU A 87 -13.04 -0.57 -0.80
CA GLU A 87 -12.37 -1.50 0.13
C GLU A 87 -11.71 -0.72 1.28
N ALA A 88 -11.11 0.44 1.00
CA ALA A 88 -10.53 1.32 2.02
C ALA A 88 -11.57 1.81 3.04
N ARG A 89 -12.76 2.23 2.58
CA ARG A 89 -13.85 2.67 3.47
C ARG A 89 -14.38 1.51 4.33
N GLU A 90 -14.51 0.33 3.73
CA GLU A 90 -14.95 -0.89 4.43
C GLU A 90 -13.95 -1.32 5.51
N ALA A 91 -12.66 -1.30 5.18
CA ALA A 91 -11.59 -1.60 6.13
C ALA A 91 -11.58 -0.61 7.29
N LEU A 92 -11.71 0.70 7.03
CA LEU A 92 -11.83 1.72 8.07
C LEU A 92 -13.05 1.50 8.97
N GLY A 93 -14.21 1.13 8.41
CA GLY A 93 -15.41 0.84 9.20
C GLY A 93 -15.28 -0.40 10.09
N SER A 94 -14.33 -1.28 9.78
CA SER A 94 -14.03 -2.51 10.52
C SER A 94 -12.98 -2.33 11.61
N LEU A 95 -12.23 -1.22 11.58
CA LEU A 95 -11.34 -0.80 12.66
C LEU A 95 -12.20 -0.16 13.77
N LYS A 96 -12.59 -0.96 14.76
CA LYS A 96 -13.30 -0.51 15.97
C LYS A 96 -12.48 -0.79 17.21
#